data_AF-A0A7J6V260-F1
#
_entry.id   AF-A0A7J6V260-F1
#
_cell.length_a   1.000
_cell.length_b   1.000
_cell.length_c   1.000
_cell.angle_alpha   90.00
_cell.angle_beta   90.00
_cell.angle_gamma   90.00
#
_symmetry.space_group_name_H-M   'P 1'
#
loop_
_entity.id
_entity.type
_entity.pdbx_description
1 polymer ?
#
loop_
_entity_poly.entity_id
_entity_poly.type
_entity_poly.pdbx_seq_one_letter_code
_entity_poly.pdbx_strand_id
1 'polypeptide(L)' 'MTEVKSLKEILNKDWDATGQKVNYEKSKIFLSKYIHHRHKKLLKSILKVGDLKAKDKYLGSPLLLSRSRMTDFSYLG' A
#
# COMPACT_ATOMS: atom_id res chain seq x y z
N MET A 1 -7.56 -9.45 -11.53
CA MET A 1 -6.15 -9.14 -11.93
C MET A 1 -6.11 -7.99 -12.93
N THR A 2 -7.10 -7.89 -13.82
CA THR A 2 -7.32 -6.77 -14.74
C THR A 2 -7.29 -5.42 -14.02
N GLU A 3 -7.96 -5.31 -12.89
CA GLU A 3 -8.11 -4.10 -12.08
C GLU A 3 -6.76 -3.52 -11.65
N VAL A 4 -5.83 -4.40 -11.26
CA VAL A 4 -4.50 -4.02 -10.76
C VAL A 4 -3.60 -3.55 -11.91
N LYS A 5 -3.79 -4.13 -13.11
CA LYS A 5 -3.12 -3.66 -14.32
C LYS A 5 -3.68 -2.30 -14.75
N SER A 6 -5.00 -2.13 -14.72
CA SER A 6 -5.66 -0.85 -15.02
C SER A 6 -5.24 0.25 -14.05
N LEU A 7 -5.14 -0.04 -12.74
CA LEU A 7 -4.61 0.91 -11.76
C LEU A 7 -3.19 1.37 -12.13
N LYS A 8 -2.32 0.43 -12.49
CA LYS A 8 -0.94 0.74 -12.87
C LYS A 8 -0.88 1.59 -14.16
N GLU A 9 -1.75 1.30 -15.11
CA GLU A 9 -1.86 2.08 -16.34
C GLU A 9 -2.30 3.52 -16.05
N ILE A 10 -3.28 3.71 -15.17
CA ILE A 10 -3.75 5.05 -14.75
C ILE A 10 -2.62 5.82 -14.07
N LEU A 11 -1.89 5.19 -13.14
CA LEU A 11 -0.74 5.84 -12.48
C LEU A 11 0.37 6.25 -13.46
N ASN A 12 0.58 5.47 -14.51
CA ASN A 12 1.55 5.84 -15.54
C ASN A 12 1.05 7.02 -16.39
N LYS A 13 -0.24 7.02 -16.77
CA LYS A 13 -0.85 8.15 -17.51
C LYS A 13 -0.79 9.45 -16.69
N ASP A 14 -1.02 9.36 -15.38
CA ASP A 14 -0.92 10.50 -14.48
C ASP A 14 0.52 11.04 -14.39
N TRP A 15 1.53 10.16 -14.31
CA TRP A 15 2.94 10.55 -14.42
C TRP A 15 3.24 11.27 -15.73
N ASP A 16 2.78 10.72 -16.86
CA ASP A 16 3.04 11.30 -18.19
C ASP A 16 2.38 12.67 -18.33
N ALA A 17 1.21 12.89 -17.70
CA ALA A 17 0.49 14.17 -17.74
C ALA A 17 1.05 15.21 -16.77
N THR A 18 1.45 14.81 -15.56
CA THR A 18 1.82 15.73 -14.47
C THR A 18 3.33 15.89 -14.28
N GLY A 19 4.13 14.96 -14.79
CA GLY A 19 5.55 14.86 -14.50
C GLY A 19 5.88 14.46 -13.05
N GLN A 20 4.93 13.86 -12.29
CA GLN A 20 5.13 13.43 -10.90
C GLN A 20 5.24 11.91 -10.71
N LYS A 21 6.44 11.40 -10.36
CA LYS A 21 6.71 9.95 -10.43
C LYS A 21 6.27 9.27 -9.17
N VAL A 22 5.49 8.21 -9.31
CA VAL A 22 5.26 7.30 -8.18
C VAL A 22 6.59 6.66 -7.77
N ASN A 23 6.97 6.88 -6.51
CA ASN A 23 8.09 6.16 -5.91
C ASN A 23 7.60 4.78 -5.45
N TYR A 24 7.72 3.80 -6.34
CA TYR A 24 7.28 2.42 -6.07
C TYR A 24 8.05 1.73 -4.93
N GLU A 25 9.30 2.13 -4.66
CA GLU A 25 10.12 1.58 -3.57
C GLU A 25 9.62 2.02 -2.18
N LYS A 26 9.19 3.29 -2.07
CA LYS A 26 8.58 3.84 -0.85
C LYS A 26 7.10 3.48 -0.72
N SER A 27 6.46 3.11 -1.83
CA SER A 27 5.05 2.71 -1.87
C SER A 27 4.84 1.30 -1.30
N LYS A 28 3.69 1.11 -0.65
CA LYS A 28 3.34 -0.15 0.00
C LYS A 28 1.87 -0.49 -0.25
N ILE A 29 1.55 -1.78 -0.21
CA ILE A 29 0.17 -2.28 -0.32
C ILE A 29 -0.24 -3.05 0.93
N PHE A 30 -1.49 -2.87 1.32
CA PHE A 30 -2.15 -3.75 2.28
C PHE A 30 -2.84 -4.89 1.55
N LEU A 31 -2.64 -6.11 2.02
CA LEU A 31 -3.31 -7.30 1.50
C LEU A 31 -3.98 -8.03 2.66
N SER A 32 -5.23 -8.44 2.46
CA SER A 32 -5.98 -9.22 3.46
C SER A 32 -5.26 -10.51 3.83
N LYS A 33 -5.39 -10.93 5.10
CA LYS A 33 -4.80 -12.18 5.63
C LYS A 33 -5.27 -13.42 4.86
N TYR A 34 -6.46 -13.38 4.28
CA TYR A 34 -7.09 -14.53 3.60
C TYR A 34 -6.80 -14.61 2.09
N ILE A 35 -5.94 -13.74 1.56
CA ILE A 35 -5.57 -13.84 0.15
C ILE A 35 -4.70 -15.06 -0.13
N HIS A 36 -5.00 -15.79 -1.20
CA HIS A 36 -4.15 -16.90 -1.62
C HIS A 36 -2.74 -16.43 -2.00
N HIS A 37 -1.71 -17.17 -1.58
CA HIS A 37 -0.30 -16.79 -1.72
C HIS A 37 0.09 -16.45 -3.16
N ARG A 38 -0.48 -17.18 -4.14
CA ARG A 38 -0.23 -16.98 -5.57
C ARG A 38 -0.71 -15.60 -6.03
N HIS A 39 -1.88 -15.17 -5.56
CA HIS A 39 -2.42 -13.85 -5.87
C HIS A 39 -1.58 -12.76 -5.22
N LYS A 40 -1.14 -12.94 -3.97
CA LYS A 40 -0.22 -12.00 -3.31
C LYS A 40 1.07 -11.79 -4.11
N LYS A 41 1.72 -12.87 -4.56
CA LYS A 41 2.92 -12.79 -5.40
C LYS A 41 2.66 -12.05 -6.71
N LEU A 42 1.55 -12.37 -7.38
CA LEU A 42 1.18 -11.75 -8.65
C LEU A 42 0.86 -10.25 -8.52
N LEU A 43 0.13 -9.86 -7.48
CA LEU A 43 -0.18 -8.44 -7.21
C LEU A 43 1.11 -7.64 -6.99
N LYS A 44 2.05 -8.18 -6.20
CA LYS A 44 3.35 -7.56 -5.97
C LYS A 44 4.20 -7.45 -7.22
N SER A 45 4.22 -8.48 -8.08
CA SER A 45 5.01 -8.44 -9.31
C SER A 45 4.46 -7.40 -10.29
N ILE A 46 3.14 -7.23 -10.34
CA ILE A 46 2.50 -6.21 -11.17
C ILE A 46 2.79 -4.82 -10.62
N LEU A 47 2.53 -4.56 -9.33
CA LEU A 47 2.64 -3.22 -8.75
C LEU A 47 4.08 -2.80 -8.42
N LYS A 48 4.98 -3.76 -8.18
CA LYS A 48 6.39 -3.54 -7.77
C LYS A 48 6.53 -2.71 -6.48
N VAL A 49 5.69 -3.02 -5.48
CA VAL A 49 5.59 -2.30 -4.19
C VAL A 49 5.79 -3.23 -2.99
N GLY A 50 6.14 -2.64 -1.83
CA GLY A 50 6.35 -3.36 -0.58
C GLY A 50 5.05 -3.82 0.12
N ASP A 51 5.17 -4.67 1.14
CA ASP A 51 4.06 -4.96 2.06
C ASP A 51 3.93 -3.86 3.11
N LEU A 52 2.69 -3.42 3.34
CA LEU A 52 2.35 -2.58 4.48
C LEU A 52 2.41 -3.39 5.77
N LYS A 53 3.10 -2.86 6.78
CA LYS A 53 3.26 -3.46 8.11
C LYS A 53 2.38 -2.71 9.12
N ALA A 54 2.00 -3.37 10.21
CA ALA A 54 1.19 -2.75 11.28
C ALA A 54 1.83 -1.48 11.88
N LYS A 55 3.17 -1.40 11.89
CA LYS A 55 3.92 -0.23 12.37
C LYS A 55 4.04 0.91 11.37
N ASP A 56 3.57 0.73 10.14
CA ASP A 56 3.67 1.78 9.13
C ASP A 56 2.71 2.92 9.46
N LYS A 57 3.23 4.14 9.32
CA LYS A 57 2.53 5.38 9.67
C LYS A 57 2.23 6.18 8.42
N TYR A 58 1.12 6.90 8.46
CA TYR A 58 0.78 7.95 7.51
C TYR A 58 0.71 9.27 8.26
N LEU A 59 1.59 10.20 7.88
CA LEU A 59 1.71 11.52 8.54
C LEU A 59 1.82 11.44 10.07
N GLY A 60 2.59 10.46 10.57
CA GLY A 60 2.83 10.28 12.01
C GLY A 60 1.80 9.42 12.76
N SER A 61 0.61 9.22 12.19
CA SER A 61 -0.43 8.33 12.72
C SER A 61 -0.26 6.89 12.22
N PRO A 62 -0.53 5.85 13.02
CA PRO A 62 -0.61 4.47 12.50
C PRO A 62 -1.59 4.39 11.33
N LEU A 63 -1.18 3.74 10.24
CA LEU A 63 -2.01 3.59 9.05
C LEU A 63 -2.98 2.40 9.17
N LEU A 64 -2.62 1.39 9.97
CA LEU A 64 -3.47 0.25 10.30
C LEU A 64 -3.75 0.24 11.80
N LEU A 65 -5.02 0.35 12.17
CA LEU A 65 -5.45 0.22 13.55
C LEU A 65 -5.48 -1.25 13.97
N SER A 66 -5.05 -1.51 15.19
CA SER A 66 -5.17 -2.79 15.85
C SER A 66 -6.53 -2.89 16.56
N ARG A 67 -6.72 -3.96 17.35
CA ARG A 67 -7.88 -4.07 18.25
C ARG A 67 -7.71 -3.24 19.53
N SER A 68 -6.53 -2.68 19.77
CA SER A 68 -6.19 -1.93 20.98
C SER A 68 -6.06 -0.44 20.69
N ARG A 69 -7.13 0.31 20.97
CA ARG A 69 -7.13 1.78 20.84
C ARG A 69 -6.03 2.44 21.67
N MET A 70 -5.75 1.92 22.87
CA MET A 70 -4.67 2.45 23.71
C MET A 70 -3.31 2.36 23.03
N THR A 71 -3.05 1.26 22.31
CA THR A 71 -1.77 1.06 21.60
C THR A 71 -1.71 1.90 20.34
N ASP A 72 -2.81 2.02 19.60
CA ASP A 72 -2.83 2.76 18.34
C ASP A 72 -2.73 4.28 18.55
N PHE A 73 -3.28 4.80 19.65
CA PHE A 73 -3.31 6.23 19.95
C PHE A 73 -2.31 6.65 21.05
N SER A 74 -1.33 5.79 21.38
CA SER A 74 -0.34 6.10 22.42
C SER A 74 0.53 7.32 22.09
N TYR A 75 0.52 7.80 20.85
CA TYR A 75 1.24 9.00 20.41
C TYR A 75 0.51 10.31 20.72
N LEU A 76 -0.76 10.23 21.17
CA LEU A 76 -1.59 11.39 21.54
C LEU A 76 -1.56 11.72 23.04
N GLY A 77 -0.89 10.90 23.85
CA GLY A 77 -0.80 11.02 25.30
C GLY A 77 0.57 11.48 25.77
#